data_AF-A0A6M8J8N6-F1
#
_entry.id   AF-A0A6M8J8N6-F1
#
_cell.length_a   1.000
_cell.length_b   1.000
_cell.length_c   1.000
_cell.angle_alpha   90.00
_cell.angle_beta   90.00
_cell.angle_gamma   90.00
#
_symmetry.space_group_name_H-M   'P 1'
#
loop_
_entity.id
_entity.type
_entity.pdbx_description
1 polymer ?
#
loop_
_entity_poly.entity_id
_entity_poly.type
_entity_poly.pdbx_seq_one_letter_code
_entity_poly.pdbx_strand_id
1 'polypeptide(L)'
;MAGADMPPGDIRCKKFAKILAAKADHYPYSDRYMGSVHDSPDKTGRTEREHMTGWFCGNETKGSGAYARQTSNHSSKRCYNSLMNAASLLWIAEAMDIGEPTVHRAFEAAAAAGDYRRACGAIRTIITWDMIYEQIPEHHRLTC
;
A
#
# COMPACT_ATOMS: atom_id res chain seq x y z
N MET A 1 -13.87 -17.98 -15.62
CA MET A 1 -14.38 -16.63 -15.89
C MET A 1 -13.18 -15.68 -15.94
N ALA A 2 -13.00 -15.06 -17.10
CA ALA A 2 -12.09 -13.97 -17.47
C ALA A 2 -10.82 -13.79 -16.62
N GLY A 3 -9.67 -14.20 -17.15
CA GLY A 3 -8.43 -13.47 -16.93
C GLY A 3 -8.64 -12.07 -17.49
N ALA A 4 -9.03 -11.13 -16.63
CA ALA A 4 -9.15 -9.74 -17.03
C ALA A 4 -7.74 -9.28 -17.41
N ASP A 5 -7.59 -8.86 -18.67
CA ASP A 5 -6.39 -8.20 -19.16
C ASP A 5 -6.13 -6.98 -18.26
N MET A 6 -5.17 -7.12 -17.34
CA MET A 6 -4.82 -6.05 -16.42
C MET A 6 -4.07 -4.97 -17.21
N PRO A 7 -4.36 -3.68 -17.00
CA PRO A 7 -3.65 -2.63 -17.71
C PRO A 7 -2.14 -2.73 -17.44
N PRO A 8 -1.29 -2.38 -18.42
CA PRO A 8 0.16 -2.34 -18.23
C PRO A 8 0.54 -1.52 -17.00
N GLY A 9 1.49 -2.02 -16.20
CA GLY A 9 1.87 -1.35 -14.96
C GLY A 9 0.89 -1.56 -13.80
N ASP A 10 0.00 -2.55 -13.87
CA ASP A 10 -0.91 -2.90 -12.75
C ASP A 10 -0.86 -4.40 -12.45
N ILE A 11 -1.31 -4.76 -11.25
CA ILE A 11 -1.38 -6.13 -10.78
C ILE A 11 -2.63 -6.30 -9.92
N ARG A 12 -3.18 -7.52 -9.91
CA ARG A 12 -4.34 -7.85 -9.10
C ARG A 12 -4.10 -7.65 -7.60
N CYS A 13 -5.05 -7.06 -6.88
CA CYS A 13 -4.91 -6.80 -5.45
C CYS A 13 -4.62 -8.06 -4.63
N LYS A 14 -5.25 -9.21 -4.94
CA LYS A 14 -4.93 -10.48 -4.26
C LYS A 14 -3.51 -10.97 -4.54
N LYS A 15 -2.96 -10.69 -5.72
CA LYS A 15 -1.60 -11.09 -6.07
C LYS A 15 -0.59 -10.19 -5.35
N PHE A 16 -0.85 -8.87 -5.31
CA PHE A 16 -0.04 -7.96 -4.52
C PHE A 16 -0.11 -8.26 -3.01
N ALA A 17 -1.29 -8.57 -2.49
CA ALA A 17 -1.46 -8.99 -1.09
C ALA A 17 -0.60 -10.22 -0.74
N LYS A 18 -0.49 -11.20 -1.65
CA LYS A 18 0.40 -12.37 -1.44
C LYS A 18 1.87 -11.98 -1.38
N ILE A 19 2.30 -11.01 -2.17
CA ILE A 19 3.68 -10.48 -2.13
C ILE A 19 3.92 -9.82 -0.77
N LEU A 20 3.01 -8.95 -0.33
CA LEU A 20 3.13 -8.25 0.96
C LEU A 20 3.09 -9.22 2.15
N ALA A 21 2.31 -10.30 2.07
CA ALA A 21 2.23 -11.31 3.14
C ALA A 21 3.58 -12.00 3.43
N ALA A 22 4.50 -12.02 2.46
CA ALA A 22 5.84 -12.60 2.59
C ALA A 22 6.88 -11.61 3.17
N LYS A 23 6.50 -10.34 3.40
CA LYS A 23 7.40 -9.29 3.89
C LYS A 23 7.46 -9.27 5.42
N ALA A 24 8.41 -8.52 6.00
CA ALA A 24 8.54 -8.38 7.44
C ALA A 24 7.36 -7.59 8.05
N ASP A 25 7.07 -7.80 9.33
CA ASP A 25 6.00 -7.07 10.02
C ASP A 25 6.33 -5.58 10.22
N HIS A 26 7.62 -5.27 10.40
CA HIS A 26 8.12 -3.96 10.83
C HIS A 26 9.23 -3.43 9.93
N TYR A 27 9.22 -2.12 9.71
CA TYR A 27 10.31 -1.41 9.03
C TYR A 27 10.57 -0.04 9.68
N PRO A 28 11.82 0.45 9.68
CA PRO A 28 12.24 1.60 10.49
C PRO A 28 11.43 2.89 10.27
N TYR A 29 11.15 3.28 9.02
CA TYR A 29 10.49 4.57 8.75
C TYR A 29 8.98 4.52 9.01
N SER A 30 8.34 3.41 8.66
CA SER A 30 6.93 3.18 8.97
C SER A 30 6.67 3.14 10.48
N ASP A 31 7.51 2.45 11.26
CA ASP A 31 7.39 2.39 12.73
C ASP A 31 7.63 3.74 13.37
N ARG A 32 8.66 4.47 12.89
CA ARG A 32 8.94 5.84 13.35
C ARG A 32 7.76 6.77 13.07
N TYR A 33 7.14 6.67 11.89
CA TYR A 33 5.98 7.49 11.55
C TYR A 33 4.77 7.14 12.42
N MET A 34 4.48 5.85 12.63
CA MET A 34 3.43 5.40 13.56
C MET A 34 3.66 5.89 14.99
N GLY A 35 4.90 5.86 15.48
CA GLY A 35 5.23 6.40 16.81
C GLY A 35 4.99 7.90 16.94
N SER A 36 5.04 8.64 15.82
CA SER A 36 4.82 10.10 15.79
C SER A 36 3.36 10.51 15.59
N VAL A 37 2.53 9.63 15.01
CA VAL A 37 1.12 9.89 14.72
C VAL A 37 0.28 8.94 15.55
N HIS A 38 -0.48 9.48 16.52
CA HIS A 38 -1.33 8.70 17.43
C HIS A 38 -2.07 7.55 16.71
N ASP A 39 -1.94 6.35 17.26
CA ASP A 39 -2.46 5.10 16.69
C ASP A 39 -3.97 5.21 16.42
N SER A 40 -4.39 4.79 15.23
CA SER A 40 -5.81 4.84 14.85
C SER A 40 -6.56 3.69 15.54
N PRO A 41 -7.71 3.95 16.19
CA PRO A 41 -8.49 2.91 16.87
C PRO A 41 -9.11 1.89 15.90
N ASP A 42 -9.13 2.17 14.59
CA ASP A 42 -9.81 1.36 13.57
C ASP A 42 -8.87 0.33 12.89
N LYS A 43 -7.71 0.03 13.49
CA LYS A 43 -6.73 -0.91 12.93
C LYS A 43 -7.28 -2.34 12.90
N THR A 44 -7.47 -2.90 11.71
CA THR A 44 -8.09 -4.23 11.54
C THR A 44 -7.09 -5.41 11.63
N GLY A 45 -5.84 -5.17 12.04
CA GLY A 45 -4.77 -6.17 12.13
C GLY A 45 -3.75 -5.83 13.23
N ARG A 46 -2.99 -6.82 13.71
CA ARG A 46 -2.00 -6.64 14.78
C ARG A 46 -0.70 -6.03 14.27
N THR A 47 -0.40 -6.17 12.98
CA THR A 47 0.79 -5.61 12.33
C THR A 47 0.44 -4.89 11.03
N GLU A 48 1.32 -4.00 10.55
CA GLU A 48 1.12 -3.33 9.25
C GLU A 48 1.08 -4.32 8.08
N ARG A 49 1.83 -5.42 8.17
CA ARG A 49 1.73 -6.53 7.21
C ARG A 49 0.34 -7.14 7.16
N GLU A 50 -0.23 -7.50 8.32
CA GLU A 50 -1.58 -8.05 8.40
C GLU A 50 -2.61 -7.04 7.87
N HIS A 51 -2.46 -5.77 8.26
CA HIS A 51 -3.33 -4.68 7.83
C HIS A 51 -3.30 -4.48 6.30
N MET A 52 -2.11 -4.38 5.69
CA MET A 52 -1.98 -4.18 4.25
C MET A 52 -2.38 -5.42 3.45
N THR A 53 -2.02 -6.61 3.92
CA THR A 53 -2.47 -7.86 3.28
C THR A 53 -3.99 -7.94 3.27
N GLY A 54 -4.65 -7.63 4.40
CA GLY A 54 -6.10 -7.58 4.52
C GLY A 54 -6.74 -6.52 3.63
N TRP A 55 -6.18 -5.31 3.61
CA TRP A 55 -6.66 -4.19 2.79
C TRP A 55 -6.69 -4.55 1.30
N PHE A 56 -5.60 -5.05 0.74
CA PHE A 56 -5.53 -5.40 -0.67
C PHE A 56 -6.41 -6.62 -1.01
N CYS A 57 -6.44 -7.66 -0.16
CA CYS A 57 -7.33 -8.81 -0.35
C CYS A 57 -8.81 -8.39 -0.33
N GLY A 58 -9.19 -7.52 0.60
CA GLY A 58 -10.57 -7.04 0.77
C GLY A 58 -11.06 -6.20 -0.42
N ASN A 59 -10.16 -5.49 -1.11
CA ASN A 59 -10.54 -4.67 -2.27
C ASN A 59 -11.07 -5.49 -3.47
N GLU A 60 -10.67 -6.76 -3.65
CA GLU A 60 -11.26 -7.64 -4.67
C GLU A 60 -12.64 -8.19 -4.28
N THR A 61 -13.20 -7.76 -3.16
CA THR A 61 -14.58 -8.06 -2.77
C THR A 61 -15.47 -6.85 -3.00
N LYS A 62 -16.78 -7.00 -2.84
CA LYS A 62 -17.70 -5.84 -2.78
C LYS A 62 -17.58 -5.07 -1.45
N GLY A 63 -16.67 -5.47 -0.55
CA GLY A 63 -16.58 -4.92 0.79
C GLY A 63 -17.81 -5.24 1.65
N SER A 64 -17.86 -4.64 2.83
CA SER A 64 -19.01 -4.70 3.75
C SER A 64 -19.08 -3.41 4.57
N GLY A 65 -20.26 -3.11 5.14
CA GLY A 65 -20.47 -1.89 5.94
C GLY A 65 -20.19 -0.60 5.18
N ALA A 66 -19.50 0.36 5.81
CA ALA A 66 -19.13 1.64 5.21
C ALA A 66 -18.21 1.51 3.98
N TYR A 67 -17.60 0.34 3.76
CA TYR A 67 -16.71 0.05 2.64
C TYR A 67 -17.37 -0.76 1.52
N ALA A 68 -18.70 -0.92 1.56
CA ALA A 68 -19.45 -1.59 0.51
C ALA A 68 -19.33 -0.87 -0.84
N ARG A 69 -19.20 -1.64 -1.92
CA ARG A 69 -18.96 -1.17 -3.29
C ARG A 69 -19.89 -1.91 -4.25
N GLN A 70 -20.38 -1.20 -5.27
CA GLN A 70 -21.15 -1.82 -6.34
C GLN A 70 -20.28 -2.78 -7.19
N THR A 71 -19.01 -2.42 -7.38
CA THR A 71 -18.03 -3.19 -8.15
C THR A 71 -16.77 -3.40 -7.31
N SER A 72 -16.23 -4.63 -7.33
CA SER A 72 -14.95 -4.95 -6.70
C SER A 72 -13.80 -4.22 -7.38
N ASN A 73 -12.78 -3.84 -6.60
CA ASN A 73 -11.58 -3.21 -7.11
C ASN A 73 -10.45 -4.24 -7.26
N HIS A 74 -10.13 -4.59 -8.50
CA HIS A 74 -9.05 -5.54 -8.82
C HIS A 74 -7.69 -4.85 -9.05
N SER A 75 -7.64 -3.51 -9.08
CA SER A 75 -6.42 -2.75 -9.36
C SER A 75 -5.65 -2.42 -8.09
N SER A 76 -4.44 -2.96 -7.96
CA SER A 76 -3.54 -2.62 -6.86
C SER A 76 -3.08 -1.17 -6.97
N LYS A 77 -2.85 -0.68 -8.20
CA LYS A 77 -2.56 0.74 -8.47
C LYS A 77 -3.63 1.65 -7.89
N ARG A 78 -4.91 1.33 -8.14
CA ARG A 78 -6.04 2.09 -7.58
C ARG A 78 -6.10 1.97 -6.06
N CYS A 79 -5.87 0.78 -5.50
CA CYS A 79 -5.84 0.58 -4.04
C CYS A 79 -4.77 1.46 -3.39
N TYR A 80 -3.54 1.40 -3.88
CA TYR A 80 -2.42 2.19 -3.40
C TYR A 80 -2.71 3.71 -3.45
N ASN A 81 -3.23 4.19 -4.59
CA ASN A 81 -3.56 5.60 -4.77
C ASN A 81 -4.73 6.09 -3.91
N SER A 82 -5.57 5.18 -3.40
CA SER A 82 -6.72 5.50 -2.54
C SER A 82 -6.47 5.32 -1.03
N LEU A 83 -5.35 4.72 -0.63
CA LEU A 83 -5.03 4.41 0.77
C LEU A 83 -4.83 5.66 1.63
N MET A 84 -5.67 5.89 2.63
CA MET A 84 -5.59 7.09 3.48
C MET A 84 -4.80 6.87 4.77
N ASN A 85 -3.71 6.11 4.70
CA ASN A 85 -2.83 5.85 5.83
C ASN A 85 -1.36 6.07 5.41
N ALA A 86 -0.75 7.12 5.97
CA ALA A 86 0.62 7.52 5.64
C ALA A 86 1.67 6.50 6.14
N ALA A 87 1.50 5.95 7.34
CA ALA A 87 2.38 4.91 7.86
C ALA A 87 2.38 3.67 6.97
N SER A 88 1.19 3.22 6.55
CA SER A 88 1.07 2.07 5.67
C SER A 88 1.64 2.34 4.26
N LEU A 89 1.58 3.58 3.76
CA LEU A 89 2.24 3.93 2.49
C LEU A 89 3.76 3.84 2.59
N LEU A 90 4.35 4.27 3.71
CA LEU A 90 5.78 4.11 3.98
C LEU A 90 6.14 2.63 4.15
N TRP A 91 5.33 1.87 4.89
CA TRP A 91 5.52 0.43 5.08
C TRP A 91 5.53 -0.32 3.74
N ILE A 92 4.59 -0.02 2.83
CA ILE A 92 4.57 -0.63 1.49
C ILE A 92 5.87 -0.34 0.72
N ALA A 93 6.39 0.89 0.83
CA ALA A 93 7.61 1.26 0.14
C ALA A 93 8.82 0.48 0.66
N GLU A 94 9.00 0.42 1.98
CA GLU A 94 10.07 -0.34 2.62
C GLU A 94 9.94 -1.84 2.32
N ALA A 95 8.73 -2.37 2.43
CA ALA A 95 8.44 -3.77 2.14
C ALA A 95 8.72 -4.14 0.68
N MET A 96 8.60 -3.19 -0.24
CA MET A 96 8.91 -3.38 -1.66
C MET A 96 10.35 -3.00 -1.99
N ASP A 97 11.24 -2.87 -1.00
CA ASP A 97 12.66 -2.63 -1.21
C ASP A 97 12.96 -1.30 -1.93
N ILE A 98 12.08 -0.30 -1.79
CA ILE A 98 12.36 1.07 -2.25
C ILE A 98 13.55 1.61 -1.44
N GLY A 99 14.54 2.14 -2.15
CA GLY A 99 15.80 2.59 -1.55
C GLY A 99 15.60 3.60 -0.41
N GLU A 100 16.38 3.41 0.65
CA GLU A 100 16.32 4.17 1.89
C GLU A 100 16.33 5.70 1.72
N PRO A 101 17.17 6.30 0.83
CA PRO A 101 17.12 7.74 0.60
C PRO A 101 15.77 8.24 0.08
N THR A 102 15.06 7.43 -0.71
CA THR A 102 13.74 7.78 -1.22
C THR A 102 12.69 7.69 -0.12
N VAL A 103 12.71 6.62 0.67
CA VAL A 103 11.79 6.43 1.80
C VAL A 103 11.97 7.55 2.82
N HIS A 104 13.20 7.90 3.15
CA HIS A 104 13.52 8.99 4.07
C HIS A 104 12.94 10.33 3.60
N ARG A 105 13.11 10.70 2.32
CA ARG A 105 12.50 11.93 1.78
C ARG A 105 10.98 11.92 1.87
N ALA A 106 10.35 10.77 1.61
CA ALA A 106 8.90 10.63 1.72
C ALA A 106 8.42 10.76 3.17
N PHE A 107 9.16 10.19 4.11
CA PHE A 107 8.93 10.35 5.55
C PHE A 107 8.99 11.82 5.98
N GLU A 108 10.05 12.54 5.62
CA GLU A 108 10.21 13.96 5.96
C GLU A 108 9.10 14.83 5.32
N ALA A 109 8.75 14.57 4.06
CA ALA A 109 7.66 15.26 3.39
C ALA A 109 6.30 15.00 4.06
N ALA A 110 6.07 13.78 4.53
CA ALA A 110 4.87 13.43 5.28
C ALA A 110 4.81 14.14 6.63
N ALA A 111 5.92 14.15 7.38
CA ALA A 111 6.04 14.80 8.68
C ALA A 111 5.80 16.33 8.58
N ALA A 112 6.24 16.96 7.49
CA ALA A 112 6.04 18.39 7.24
C ALA A 112 4.63 18.76 6.76
N ALA A 113 3.79 17.80 6.37
CA ALA A 113 2.53 18.07 5.67
C ALA A 113 1.38 18.59 6.55
N GLY A 114 1.51 18.49 7.88
CA GLY A 114 0.58 19.05 8.87
C GLY A 114 -0.74 18.28 9.08
N ASP A 115 -1.27 17.59 8.06
CA ASP A 115 -2.43 16.69 8.20
C ASP A 115 -2.28 15.40 7.40
N TYR A 116 -3.07 14.37 7.78
CA TYR A 116 -2.94 13.03 7.23
C TYR A 116 -3.23 12.93 5.72
N ARG A 117 -4.13 13.76 5.16
CA ARG A 117 -4.45 13.73 3.72
C ARG A 117 -3.29 14.30 2.92
N ARG A 118 -2.76 15.44 3.36
CA ARG A 118 -1.57 16.06 2.76
C ARG A 118 -0.35 15.16 2.89
N ALA A 119 -0.16 14.50 4.03
CA ALA A 119 0.92 13.54 4.23
C ALA A 119 0.86 12.38 3.22
N CYS A 120 -0.31 11.77 3.02
CA CYS A 120 -0.49 10.71 2.02
C CYS A 120 -0.21 11.22 0.59
N GLY A 121 -0.61 12.44 0.26
CA GLY A 121 -0.31 13.07 -1.04
C GLY A 121 1.17 13.33 -1.24
N ALA A 122 1.86 13.84 -0.20
CA ALA A 122 3.29 14.10 -0.21
C ALA A 122 4.10 12.81 -0.44
N ILE A 123 3.75 11.72 0.26
CA ILE A 123 4.39 10.41 0.06
C ILE A 123 4.24 9.95 -1.38
N ARG A 124 3.02 9.98 -1.95
CA ARG A 124 2.78 9.49 -3.32
C ARG A 124 3.44 10.32 -4.41
N THR A 125 3.74 11.58 -4.13
CA THR A 125 4.50 12.43 -5.05
C THR A 125 5.95 11.93 -5.18
N ILE A 126 6.50 11.36 -4.12
CA ILE A 126 7.88 10.86 -4.06
C ILE A 126 7.95 9.35 -4.39
N ILE A 127 6.99 8.58 -3.89
CA ILE A 127 6.90 7.13 -4.03
C ILE A 127 5.67 6.85 -4.89
N THR A 128 5.88 6.74 -6.19
CA THR A 128 4.78 6.48 -7.12
C THR A 128 4.46 4.98 -7.14
N TRP A 129 3.26 4.64 -7.61
CA TRP A 129 2.92 3.24 -7.86
C TRP A 129 3.89 2.57 -8.85
N ASP A 130 4.38 3.30 -9.85
CA ASP A 130 5.23 2.71 -10.88
C ASP A 130 6.57 2.26 -10.27
N MET A 131 7.12 3.03 -9.30
CA MET A 131 8.29 2.60 -8.52
C MET A 131 8.02 1.30 -7.73
N ILE A 132 6.84 1.19 -7.11
CA ILE A 132 6.43 -0.03 -6.38
C ILE A 132 6.29 -1.21 -7.36
N TYR A 133 5.65 -0.96 -8.49
CA TYR A 133 5.42 -1.96 -9.52
C TYR A 133 6.74 -2.50 -10.07
N GLU A 134 7.74 -1.64 -10.26
CA GLU A 134 9.11 -1.96 -10.68
C GLU A 134 9.88 -2.87 -9.72
N GLN A 135 9.45 -3.00 -8.46
CA GLN A 135 10.03 -3.93 -7.50
C GLN A 135 9.35 -5.31 -7.47
N ILE A 136 8.20 -5.46 -8.13
CA ILE A 136 7.51 -6.76 -8.21
C ILE A 136 8.33 -7.74 -9.08
N PRO A 137 8.70 -8.93 -8.58
CA PRO A 137 9.44 -9.90 -9.40
C PRO A 137 8.74 -10.21 -10.74
N GLU A 138 9.52 -10.31 -11.81
CA GLU A 138 9.02 -10.49 -13.18
C GLU A 138 8.09 -11.71 -13.33
N HIS A 139 8.38 -12.81 -12.64
CA HIS A 139 7.54 -14.01 -12.64
C HIS A 139 6.13 -13.77 -12.06
N HIS A 140 5.95 -12.73 -11.24
CA HIS A 140 4.65 -12.27 -10.77
C HIS A 140 3.99 -11.24 -11.70
N ARG A 141 4.71 -10.64 -12.66
CA ARG A 141 4.15 -9.74 -13.66
C ARG A 141 3.60 -10.47 -14.90
N LEU A 142 4.22 -11.59 -15.29
CA LEU A 142 3.93 -12.28 -16.56
C LEU A 142 2.94 -13.45 -16.45
N THR A 143 2.51 -13.83 -15.24
CA THR A 143 1.48 -14.87 -15.07
C THR A 143 0.08 -14.26 -15.24
N CYS A 144 -0.47 -14.42 -16.46
CA CYS A 144 -1.87 -14.23 -16.84
C CYS A 144 -2.80 -15.17 -16.07
#